data_AF-A0A7X5N2G9-F1
#
_entry.id   AF-A0A7X5N2G9-F1
#
_cell.length_a   1.000
_cell.length_b   1.000
_cell.length_c   1.000
_cell.angle_alpha   90.00
_cell.angle_beta   90.00
_cell.angle_gamma   90.00
#
_symmetry.space_group_name_H-M   'P 1'
#
loop_
_entity.id
_entity.type
_entity.pdbx_description
1 polymer ?
#
loop_
_entity_poly.entity_id
_entity_poly.type
_entity_poly.pdbx_seq_one_letter_code
_entity_poly.pdbx_strand_id
1 'polypeptide(L)'
;TSPQACEAARRVLLSQGYAVTRADAAAVEGSKNFQLKEADQSEQLNLRISCATQDGGKAQVFVSALQDRYALKKSSTSASVGVGVLGSLSLPVGSSGDSLVRVSSTTVQDAAFYKRFFDRLNSYLPKVTEAVP
;
A
#
# COMPACT_ATOMS: atom_id res chain seq x y z
N THR A 1 23.62 7.78 7.05
CA THR A 1 23.96 6.56 6.27
C THR A 1 22.70 5.88 5.76
N SER A 2 22.80 4.89 4.86
CA SER A 2 21.62 4.21 4.28
C SER A 2 20.75 3.47 5.31
N PRO A 3 21.30 2.75 6.31
CA PRO A 3 20.47 2.12 7.35
C PRO A 3 19.69 3.14 8.19
N GLN A 4 20.31 4.28 8.51
CA GLN A 4 19.64 5.35 9.26
C GLN A 4 18.50 5.99 8.44
N ALA A 5 18.72 6.20 7.13
CA ALA A 5 17.71 6.76 6.26
C ALA A 5 16.51 5.82 6.11
N CYS A 6 16.75 4.52 5.98
CA CYS A 6 15.68 3.53 5.89
C CYS A 6 14.94 3.33 7.22
N GLU A 7 15.63 3.36 8.36
CA GLU A 7 14.96 3.34 9.66
C GLU A 7 14.10 4.61 9.87
N ALA A 8 14.55 5.78 9.42
CA ALA A 8 13.72 6.99 9.41
C ALA A 8 12.49 6.83 8.48
N ALA A 9 12.67 6.27 7.28
CA ALA A 9 11.56 6.01 6.36
C ALA A 9 10.52 5.05 6.93
N ARG A 10 10.98 3.98 7.61
CA ARG A 10 10.10 3.05 8.34
C ARG A 10 9.28 3.77 9.40
N ARG A 11 9.88 4.70 10.17
CA ARG A 11 9.16 5.52 11.16
C ARG A 11 8.14 6.45 10.52
N VAL A 12 8.46 7.04 9.36
CA VAL A 12 7.48 7.82 8.59
C VAL A 12 6.28 6.96 8.24
N LEU A 13 6.47 5.78 7.66
CA LEU A 13 5.38 4.88 7.29
C LEU A 13 4.50 4.51 8.49
N LEU A 14 5.12 4.09 9.59
CA LEU A 14 4.40 3.76 10.83
C LEU A 14 3.61 4.95 11.38
N SER A 15 4.20 6.16 11.37
CA SER A 15 3.53 7.38 11.83
C SER A 15 2.30 7.76 11.00
N GLN A 16 2.27 7.37 9.72
CA GLN A 16 1.17 7.64 8.80
C GLN A 16 0.14 6.51 8.75
N GLY A 17 0.34 5.45 9.57
CA GLY A 17 -0.55 4.30 9.64
C GLY A 17 -0.43 3.35 8.46
N TYR A 18 0.74 3.28 7.81
CA TYR A 18 1.02 2.23 6.84
C TYR A 18 1.40 0.93 7.56
N ALA A 19 0.89 -0.19 7.06
CA ALA A 19 1.40 -1.51 7.41
C ALA A 19 2.74 -1.72 6.70
N VAL A 20 3.83 -1.77 7.46
CA VAL A 20 5.17 -2.04 6.91
C VAL A 20 5.26 -3.52 6.57
N THR A 21 5.51 -3.83 5.30
CA THR A 21 5.61 -5.20 4.77
C THR A 21 7.07 -5.66 4.64
N ARG A 22 7.99 -4.71 4.43
CA ARG A 22 9.43 -4.97 4.36
C ARG A 22 10.19 -3.78 4.96
N ALA A 23 11.24 -4.06 5.72
CA ALA A 23 12.20 -3.05 6.14
C ALA A 23 13.58 -3.67 6.32
N ASP A 24 14.55 -3.18 5.55
CA ASP A 24 15.96 -3.54 5.66
C ASP A 24 16.84 -2.29 5.42
N ALA A 25 18.16 -2.47 5.41
CA ALA A 25 19.10 -1.36 5.28
C ALA A 25 19.06 -0.65 3.91
N ALA A 26 18.52 -1.31 2.87
CA ALA A 26 18.47 -0.82 1.50
C ALA A 26 17.06 -0.41 1.05
N ALA A 27 16.01 -0.97 1.66
CA ALA A 27 14.63 -0.68 1.26
C ALA A 27 13.62 -0.78 2.40
N VAL A 28 12.55 0.01 2.28
CA VAL A 28 11.35 -0.08 3.12
C VAL A 28 10.12 -0.06 2.23
N GLU A 29 9.18 -0.96 2.50
CA GLU A 29 7.91 -1.06 1.79
C GLU A 29 6.76 -1.07 2.79
N GLY A 30 5.65 -0.45 2.42
CA GLY A 30 4.43 -0.50 3.22
C GLY A 30 3.19 -0.13 2.44
N SER A 31 2.05 -0.58 2.92
CA SER A 31 0.75 -0.37 2.29
C SER A 31 -0.24 0.26 3.25
N LYS A 32 -1.18 1.03 2.71
CA LYS A 32 -2.30 1.57 3.46
C LYS A 32 -3.58 1.40 2.67
N ASN A 33 -4.59 0.83 3.30
CA ASN A 33 -5.89 0.59 2.69
C ASN A 33 -6.85 1.72 3.10
N PHE A 34 -7.65 2.15 2.14
CA PHE A 34 -8.70 3.14 2.30
C PHE A 34 -10.02 2.50 1.85
N GLN A 35 -11.00 2.48 2.76
CA GLN A 35 -12.38 2.11 2.41
C GLN A 35 -13.14 3.38 2.05
N LEU A 36 -13.64 3.47 0.82
CA LEU A 36 -14.52 4.57 0.41
C LEU A 36 -15.92 4.25 0.92
N LYS A 37 -16.49 5.13 1.75
CA LYS A 37 -17.80 4.91 2.41
C LYS A 37 -18.98 4.77 1.44
N GLU A 38 -18.81 5.21 0.19
CA GLU A 38 -19.89 5.38 -0.78
C GLU A 38 -19.75 4.48 -2.01
N ALA A 39 -18.66 3.70 -2.10
CA ALA A 39 -18.41 2.83 -3.24
C ALA A 39 -18.02 1.45 -2.73
N ASP A 40 -18.51 0.42 -3.42
CA ASP A 40 -18.02 -0.97 -3.40
C ASP A 40 -16.57 -1.07 -3.94
N GLN A 41 -15.72 -0.11 -3.56
CA GLN A 41 -14.38 0.14 -4.07
C GLN A 41 -13.42 0.34 -2.90
N SER A 42 -12.34 -0.44 -2.93
CA SER A 42 -11.22 -0.31 -2.00
C SER A 42 -10.05 0.33 -2.73
N GLU A 43 -9.40 1.30 -2.09
CA GLU A 43 -8.13 1.83 -2.59
C GLU A 43 -6.99 1.38 -1.68
N GLN A 44 -5.88 0.98 -2.27
CA GLN A 44 -4.66 0.64 -1.57
C GLN A 44 -3.53 1.51 -2.09
N LEU A 45 -2.81 2.14 -1.18
CA LEU A 45 -1.63 2.92 -1.49
C LEU A 45 -0.39 2.16 -1.03
N ASN A 46 0.43 1.75 -1.99
CA ASN A 46 1.67 1.02 -1.78
C ASN A 46 2.86 1.97 -1.94
N LEU A 47 3.69 2.09 -0.92
CA LEU A 47 4.93 2.86 -0.96
C LEU A 47 6.13 1.92 -0.97
N ARG A 48 7.08 2.25 -1.83
CA ARG A 48 8.40 1.61 -1.86
C ARG A 48 9.47 2.68 -1.80
N ILE A 49 10.27 2.59 -0.75
CA ILE A 49 11.38 3.48 -0.45
C ILE A 49 12.68 2.70 -0.63
N SER A 50 13.65 3.28 -1.31
CA SER A 50 14.98 2.71 -1.50
C SER A 50 16.03 3.67 -0.97
N CYS A 51 16.91 3.19 -0.11
CA CYS A 51 17.99 3.94 0.50
C CYS A 51 19.32 3.45 -0.10
N ALA A 52 19.82 4.17 -1.10
CA ALA A 52 21.10 3.87 -1.73
C ALA A 52 22.23 4.56 -0.95
N THR A 53 23.32 3.84 -0.73
CA THR A 53 24.57 4.46 -0.26
C THR A 53 25.17 5.32 -1.37
N GLN A 54 25.64 6.52 -1.03
CA GLN A 54 26.42 7.39 -1.91
C GLN A 54 27.83 7.57 -1.37
N ASP A 55 28.71 8.05 -2.25
CA ASP A 55 30.08 8.41 -1.89
C ASP A 55 30.12 9.40 -0.71
N GLY A 56 31.14 9.26 0.13
CA GLY A 56 31.29 10.09 1.33
C GLY A 56 30.34 9.73 2.48
N GLY A 57 29.81 8.50 2.52
CA GLY A 57 29.00 7.99 3.64
C GLY A 57 27.58 8.56 3.70
N LYS A 58 27.16 9.26 2.64
CA LYS A 58 25.81 9.82 2.50
C LYS A 58 24.84 8.74 2.01
N ALA A 59 23.55 9.02 2.15
CA ALA A 59 22.49 8.17 1.62
C ALA A 59 21.57 8.98 0.72
N GLN A 60 21.21 8.39 -0.41
CA GLN A 60 20.19 8.90 -1.31
C GLN A 60 18.92 8.09 -1.12
N VAL A 61 17.80 8.77 -0.94
CA VAL A 61 16.49 8.14 -0.75
C VAL A 61 15.63 8.36 -1.97
N PHE A 62 15.07 7.28 -2.50
CA PHE A 62 14.11 7.27 -3.60
C PHE A 62 12.78 6.74 -3.08
N VAL A 63 11.67 7.32 -3.54
CA VAL A 63 10.32 6.95 -3.09
C VAL A 63 9.44 6.79 -4.31
N SER A 64 8.72 5.68 -4.37
CA SER A 64 7.67 5.43 -5.35
C SER A 64 6.39 5.08 -4.62
N ALA A 65 5.26 5.50 -5.19
CA ALA A 65 3.95 5.24 -4.63
C ALA A 65 3.01 4.78 -5.75
N LEU A 66 2.34 3.65 -5.53
CA LEU A 66 1.37 3.06 -6.43
C LEU A 66 0.01 3.04 -5.75
N GLN A 67 -0.99 3.61 -6.41
CA GLN A 67 -2.37 3.56 -5.98
C GLN A 67 -3.11 2.47 -6.77
N ASP A 68 -3.52 1.44 -6.06
CA ASP A 68 -4.33 0.35 -6.58
C ASP A 68 -5.80 0.59 -6.25
N ARG A 69 -6.64 0.54 -7.27
CA ARG A 69 -8.09 0.57 -7.11
C ARG A 69 -8.65 -0.82 -7.34
N TYR A 70 -9.45 -1.28 -6.40
CA TYR A 70 -10.21 -2.53 -6.48
C TYR A 70 -11.69 -2.17 -6.57
N ALA A 71 -12.39 -2.72 -7.54
CA ALA A 71 -13.85 -2.66 -7.58
C ALA A 71 -14.41 -4.06 -7.32
N LEU A 72 -15.49 -4.16 -6.56
CA LEU A 72 -16.22 -5.41 -6.41
C LEU A 72 -16.87 -5.76 -7.75
N LYS A 73 -16.52 -6.92 -8.32
CA LYS A 73 -17.17 -7.44 -9.52
C LYS A 73 -18.33 -8.33 -9.08
N LYS A 74 -19.54 -7.77 -9.01
CA LYS A 74 -20.77 -8.50 -8.67
C LYS A 74 -21.08 -9.52 -9.78
N SER A 75 -20.72 -10.79 -9.61
CA SER A 75 -21.13 -11.85 -10.55
C SER A 75 -22.54 -12.32 -10.21
N SER A 76 -23.55 -11.84 -10.95
CA SER A 76 -24.91 -12.36 -10.87
C SER A 76 -25.01 -13.70 -11.61
N THR A 77 -24.66 -14.80 -10.97
CA THR A 77 -25.01 -16.13 -11.47
C THR A 77 -26.46 -16.42 -11.05
N SER A 78 -27.40 -16.14 -11.94
CA SER A 78 -28.82 -16.47 -11.75
C SER A 78 -29.02 -17.99 -11.75
N ALA A 79 -29.73 -18.51 -10.74
CA ALA A 79 -30.21 -19.89 -10.70
C ALA A 79 -31.53 -19.99 -11.50
N SER A 80 -31.63 -20.94 -12.44
CA SER A 80 -32.91 -21.29 -13.06
C SER A 80 -33.44 -22.61 -12.46
N VAL A 81 -34.61 -22.51 -11.83
CA VAL A 81 -35.43 -23.64 -11.38
C VAL A 81 -36.11 -24.27 -12.59
N GLY A 82 -35.80 -25.53 -12.88
CA GLY A 82 -36.61 -26.39 -13.74
C GLY A 82 -37.32 -27.42 -12.87
N VAL A 83 -38.65 -27.36 -12.80
CA VAL A 83 -39.47 -28.34 -12.08
C VAL A 83 -39.82 -29.46 -13.05
N GLY A 84 -39.23 -30.65 -12.84
CA GLY A 84 -39.54 -31.85 -13.58
C GLY A 84 -39.28 -33.08 -12.72
N VAL A 85 -40.37 -33.61 -12.18
CA VAL A 85 -40.60 -34.95 -11.57
C VAL A 85 -39.34 -35.83 -11.46
N LEU A 86 -38.92 -36.10 -10.21
CA LEU A 86 -37.88 -37.05 -9.72
C LEU A 86 -36.62 -36.37 -9.13
N GLY A 87 -36.64 -36.17 -7.81
CA GLY A 87 -35.43 -36.04 -6.99
C GLY A 87 -35.02 -34.62 -6.64
N SER A 88 -35.25 -34.21 -5.39
CA SER A 88 -34.69 -32.98 -4.83
C SER A 88 -33.22 -33.20 -4.43
N LEU A 89 -32.28 -32.63 -5.17
CA LEU A 89 -30.92 -32.41 -4.69
C LEU A 89 -30.86 -31.10 -3.90
N SER A 90 -30.52 -31.17 -2.62
CA SER A 90 -30.12 -30.02 -1.80
C SER A 90 -28.69 -29.63 -2.13
N LEU A 91 -28.52 -28.62 -2.99
CA LEU A 91 -27.25 -27.95 -3.20
C LEU A 91 -27.10 -26.81 -2.18
N PRO A 92 -25.92 -26.62 -1.56
CA PRO A 92 -25.67 -25.50 -0.67
C PRO A 92 -25.83 -24.20 -1.46
N VAL A 93 -26.79 -23.38 -1.03
CA VAL A 93 -27.09 -22.09 -1.62
C VAL A 93 -25.91 -21.12 -1.45
N GLY A 94 -25.41 -20.67 -2.60
CA GLY A 94 -24.63 -19.46 -2.84
C GLY A 94 -23.77 -18.91 -1.70
N SER A 95 -22.49 -19.30 -1.65
CA SER A 95 -21.47 -18.38 -1.15
C SER A 95 -21.26 -17.31 -2.21
N SER A 96 -21.70 -16.09 -1.93
CA SER A 96 -21.35 -14.92 -2.75
C SER A 96 -19.87 -14.62 -2.48
N GLY A 97 -18.99 -15.20 -3.29
CA GLY A 97 -17.57 -14.89 -3.22
C GLY A 97 -17.33 -13.52 -3.84
N ASP A 98 -17.31 -12.47 -3.02
CA ASP A 98 -16.81 -11.17 -3.46
C ASP A 98 -15.33 -11.29 -3.82
N SER A 99 -15.02 -11.37 -5.12
CA SER A 99 -13.65 -11.37 -5.63
C SER A 99 -13.23 -9.95 -5.95
N LEU A 100 -12.25 -9.43 -5.22
CA LEU A 100 -11.59 -8.16 -5.51
C LEU A 100 -10.73 -8.31 -6.78
N VAL A 101 -11.19 -7.77 -7.91
CA VAL A 101 -10.39 -7.67 -9.13
C VAL A 101 -9.72 -6.30 -9.14
N ARG A 102 -8.39 -6.26 -9.27
CA ARG A 102 -7.62 -5.02 -9.44
C ARG A 102 -8.07 -4.36 -10.74
N VAL A 103 -8.73 -3.19 -10.66
CA VAL A 103 -9.30 -2.50 -11.83
C VAL A 103 -8.39 -1.41 -12.39
N SER A 104 -7.48 -0.87 -11.58
CA SER A 104 -6.49 0.11 -12.02
C SER A 104 -5.30 0.15 -11.06
N SER A 105 -4.11 0.37 -11.61
CA SER A 105 -2.88 0.65 -10.87
C SER A 105 -2.26 1.91 -11.45
N THR A 106 -2.17 2.97 -10.66
CA THR A 106 -1.63 4.26 -11.12
C THR A 106 -0.46 4.68 -10.24
N THR A 107 0.64 5.13 -10.86
CA THR A 107 1.74 5.76 -10.13
C THR A 107 1.29 7.14 -9.65
N VAL A 108 1.44 7.41 -8.36
CA VAL A 108 1.15 8.73 -7.80
C VAL A 108 2.14 9.74 -8.39
N GLN A 109 1.64 10.82 -8.96
CA GLN A 109 2.45 11.90 -9.53
C GLN A 109 2.34 13.22 -8.75
N ASP A 110 1.55 13.25 -7.66
CA ASP A 110 1.33 14.45 -6.86
C ASP A 110 2.64 14.90 -6.16
N ALA A 111 3.19 16.04 -6.59
CA ALA A 111 4.40 16.60 -5.99
C ALA A 111 4.21 16.96 -4.51
N ALA A 112 3.00 17.39 -4.12
CA ALA A 112 2.72 17.78 -2.74
C ALA A 112 2.75 16.56 -1.80
N PHE A 113 2.30 15.39 -2.28
CA PHE A 113 2.44 14.12 -1.57
C PHE A 113 3.90 13.81 -1.26
N TYR A 114 4.78 13.87 -2.28
CA TYR A 114 6.21 13.59 -2.08
C TYR A 114 6.87 14.62 -1.18
N LYS A 115 6.52 15.91 -1.32
CA LYS A 115 7.04 16.97 -0.44
C LYS A 115 6.72 16.66 1.03
N ARG A 116 5.46 16.36 1.35
CA ARG A 116 5.03 16.01 2.72
C ARG A 116 5.73 14.76 3.24
N PHE A 117 5.99 13.78 2.39
CA PHE A 117 6.75 12.58 2.76
C PHE A 117 8.19 12.95 3.18
N PHE A 118 8.91 13.70 2.33
CA PHE A 118 10.30 14.07 2.60
C PHE A 118 10.44 15.04 3.78
N ASP A 119 9.48 15.95 3.98
CA ASP A 119 9.44 16.82 5.17
C ASP A 119 9.36 15.97 6.47
N ARG A 120 8.53 14.93 6.50
CA ARG A 120 8.45 14.00 7.64
C ARG A 120 9.71 13.16 7.77
N LEU A 121 10.27 12.67 6.66
CA LEU A 121 11.51 11.89 6.68
C LEU A 121 12.64 12.67 7.37
N ASN A 122 12.80 13.94 7.00
CA ASN A 122 13.79 14.83 7.62
C ASN A 122 13.59 15.00 9.13
N SER A 123 12.34 14.97 9.62
CA SER A 123 12.05 15.05 11.06
C SER A 123 12.48 13.80 11.85
N TYR A 124 12.56 12.63 11.19
CA TYR A 124 12.97 11.37 11.79
C TYR A 124 14.45 11.04 11.58
N LEU A 125 15.14 11.75 10.68
CA LEU A 125 16.58 11.62 10.55
C LEU A 125 17.25 12.14 11.83
N PRO A 126 18.32 11.47 12.31
CA PRO A 126 19.10 12.00 13.41
C PRO A 126 19.61 13.39 13.01
N LYS A 127 19.36 14.38 13.87
CA LYS A 127 19.98 15.70 13.72
C LYS A 127 21.49 15.44 13.72
N VAL A 128 22.17 15.83 12.65
CA VAL A 128 23.63 15.91 12.68
C VAL A 128 23.90 17.01 13.70
N THR A 129 24.11 16.62 14.96
CA THR A 129 24.78 17.48 15.93
C THR A 129 26.15 17.73 15.32
N GLU A 130 26.26 18.88 14.68
CA GLU A 130 27.54 19.50 14.34
C GLU A 130 28.35 19.47 15.63
N ALA A 131 29.32 18.56 15.68
CA ALA A 131 30.31 18.58 16.75
C ALA A 131 31.03 19.90 16.59
N VAL A 132 30.68 20.86 17.44
CA VAL A 132 31.40 22.12 17.58
C VAL A 132 32.86 21.74 17.88
N PRO A 133 33.83 22.19 17.06
CA PRO A 133 35.25 21.88 17.27
C PRO A 133 35.77 22.45 18.59
#